data_AF-A0A9R1URY2-F1
#
_entry.id   AF-A0A9R1URY2-F1
#
_cell.length_a   1.000
_cell.length_b   1.000
_cell.length_c   1.000
_cell.angle_alpha   90.00
_cell.angle_beta   90.00
_cell.angle_gamma   90.00
#
_symmetry.space_group_name_H-M   'P 1'
#
loop_
_entity.id
_entity.type
_entity.pdbx_description
1 polymer ?
#
loop_
_entity_poly.entity_id
_entity_poly.type
_entity_poly.pdbx_seq_one_letter_code
_entity_poly.pdbx_strand_id
1 'polypeptide(L)'
;MWEIRPRNQCFDAIRIYGYPTMFTIELHHGGRFTKFPGISYIEGKLDHIDLVDMDEFSMHELDEVMLKLGYEVPPVIYYHYQLPNGDLEFGLRALGNDIDVLSLAQYIEHHKIIKVYTEHN
;
A
#
# COMPACT_ATOMS: atom_id res chain seq x y z
N MET A 1 -7.10 7.72 -11.07
CA MET A 1 -5.97 7.38 -12.00
C MET A 1 -4.64 7.41 -11.23
N TRP A 2 -3.99 6.26 -11.03
CA TRP A 2 -2.73 6.11 -10.28
C TRP A 2 -1.50 5.96 -11.18
N GLU A 3 -0.30 6.19 -10.64
CA GLU A 3 0.99 6.02 -11.33
C GLU A 3 2.06 5.35 -10.46
N ILE A 4 2.85 4.44 -11.04
CA ILE A 4 4.05 3.91 -10.36
C ILE A 4 5.17 4.94 -10.49
N ARG A 5 5.63 5.46 -9.36
CA ARG A 5 6.69 6.47 -9.31
C ARG A 5 8.00 5.92 -9.87
N PRO A 6 8.64 6.61 -10.84
CA PRO A 6 10.01 6.29 -11.23
C PRO A 6 10.97 6.42 -10.05
N ARG A 7 11.89 5.46 -9.88
CA ARG A 7 12.81 5.40 -8.73
C ARG A 7 13.70 6.63 -8.52
N ASN A 8 13.92 7.44 -9.55
CA ASN A 8 14.76 8.64 -9.49
C ASN A 8 13.97 9.95 -9.29
N GLN A 9 12.66 9.87 -9.06
CA GLN A 9 11.80 11.03 -8.93
C GLN A 9 11.54 11.36 -7.44
N CYS A 10 11.75 12.62 -7.09
CA CYS A 10 11.31 13.14 -5.79
C CYS A 10 9.84 13.56 -5.90
N PHE A 11 9.00 13.08 -4.98
CA PHE A 11 7.57 13.39 -4.92
C PHE A 11 7.19 13.73 -3.48
N ASP A 12 6.79 14.99 -3.27
CA ASP A 12 6.35 15.50 -1.98
C ASP A 12 4.82 15.43 -1.92
N ALA A 13 4.29 14.29 -1.45
CA ALA A 13 2.86 14.04 -1.35
C ALA A 13 2.12 15.11 -0.53
N ILE A 14 2.75 15.65 0.51
CA ILE A 14 2.14 16.68 1.38
C ILE A 14 1.96 17.99 0.61
N ARG A 15 2.94 18.35 -0.21
CA ARG A 15 2.88 19.56 -1.04
C ARG A 15 1.97 19.40 -2.26
N ILE A 16 1.84 18.18 -2.78
CA ILE A 16 1.15 17.89 -4.04
C ILE A 16 -0.34 17.66 -3.83
N TYR A 17 -0.74 16.96 -2.76
CA TYR A 17 -2.14 16.62 -2.55
C TYR A 17 -2.90 17.75 -1.86
N GLY A 18 -3.61 18.56 -2.65
CA GLY A 18 -4.60 19.53 -2.18
C GLY A 18 -5.99 18.95 -1.92
N TYR A 19 -6.22 17.67 -2.29
CA TYR A 19 -7.51 17.00 -2.15
C TYR A 19 -7.53 16.02 -0.96
N PRO A 20 -8.62 15.98 -0.17
CA PRO A 20 -8.71 15.12 1.02
C PRO A 20 -8.54 13.62 0.75
N THR A 21 -8.94 13.14 -0.43
CA THR A 21 -8.97 11.71 -0.79
C THR A 21 -7.71 11.23 -1.50
N MET A 22 -6.84 12.15 -1.93
CA MET A 22 -5.62 11.79 -2.66
C MET A 22 -4.52 11.34 -1.71
N PHE A 23 -3.82 10.25 -2.07
CA PHE A 23 -2.72 9.68 -1.29
C PHE A 23 -1.72 8.90 -2.15
N THR A 24 -0.64 8.49 -1.48
CA THR A 24 0.40 7.62 -2.03
C THR A 24 0.38 6.29 -1.29
N ILE A 25 0.57 5.19 -2.00
CA ILE A 25 0.87 3.88 -1.42
C ILE A 25 2.38 3.65 -1.45
N GLU A 26 2.98 3.40 -0.29
CA GLU A 26 4.31 2.79 -0.15
C GLU A 26 4.13 1.27 -0.19
N LEU A 27 4.30 0.67 -1.37
CA LEU A 27 4.05 -0.74 -1.61
C LEU A 27 5.33 -1.55 -1.33
N HIS A 28 5.29 -2.33 -0.27
CA HIS A 28 6.30 -3.32 0.09
C HIS A 28 5.90 -4.68 -0.47
N HIS A 29 6.67 -5.21 -1.43
CA HIS A 29 6.26 -6.42 -2.15
C HIS A 29 7.42 -7.37 -2.46
N GLY A 30 7.09 -8.64 -2.74
CA GLY A 30 8.06 -9.69 -3.08
C GLY A 30 8.96 -10.14 -1.93
N GLY A 31 8.67 -9.69 -0.71
CA GLY A 31 9.34 -10.12 0.52
C GLY A 31 8.47 -11.07 1.33
N ARG A 32 8.80 -11.21 2.61
CA ARG A 32 8.02 -11.98 3.59
C ARG A 32 8.10 -11.39 4.99
N PHE A 33 7.09 -11.67 5.81
CA PHE A 33 7.12 -11.36 7.23
C PHE A 33 7.99 -12.36 8.01
N THR A 34 8.72 -11.89 9.02
CA THR A 34 9.37 -12.75 10.01
C THR A 34 8.36 -13.28 11.03
N LYS A 35 8.78 -14.28 11.81
CA LYS A 35 7.94 -14.83 12.89
C LYS A 35 7.96 -13.92 14.11
N PHE A 36 6.85 -13.92 14.84
CA PHE A 36 6.73 -13.28 16.15
C PHE A 36 7.72 -13.88 17.17
N PRO A 37 8.27 -13.08 18.11
CA PRO A 37 8.15 -11.62 18.24
C PRO A 37 9.14 -10.85 17.35
N GLY A 38 8.91 -9.55 17.18
CA GLY A 38 9.77 -8.66 16.39
C GLY A 38 9.49 -8.79 14.89
N ILE A 39 8.21 -8.79 14.51
CA ILE A 39 7.80 -8.91 13.11
C ILE A 39 8.45 -7.82 12.25
N SER A 40 9.10 -8.24 11.17
CA SER A 40 9.76 -7.41 10.17
C SER A 40 9.41 -7.90 8.78
N TYR A 41 9.39 -7.01 7.80
CA TYR A 41 9.26 -7.37 6.38
C TYR A 41 10.65 -7.40 5.74
N ILE A 42 11.09 -8.58 5.29
CA ILE A 42 12.46 -8.81 4.81
C ILE A 42 12.48 -9.24 3.35
N GLU A 43 13.61 -8.97 2.68
CA GLU A 43 13.90 -9.34 1.28
C GLU A 43 12.93 -8.73 0.23
N GLY A 44 12.06 -7.82 0.65
CA GLY A 44 11.11 -7.14 -0.21
C GLY A 44 11.72 -5.99 -1.02
N LYS A 45 10.93 -5.53 -1.98
CA LYS A 45 11.12 -4.30 -2.75
C LYS A 45 10.14 -3.24 -2.23
N LEU A 46 10.48 -1.98 -2.49
CA LEU A 46 9.63 -0.83 -2.21
C LEU A 46 9.45 -0.05 -3.52
N ASP A 47 8.20 0.10 -3.94
CA ASP A 47 7.80 0.98 -5.03
C ASP A 47 6.66 1.90 -4.51
N HIS A 48 6.52 3.09 -5.09
CA HIS A 48 5.52 4.07 -4.67
C HIS A 48 4.44 4.19 -5.74
N ILE A 49 3.18 4.17 -5.32
CA ILE A 49 2.02 4.37 -6.18
C ILE A 49 1.42 5.72 -5.84
N ASP A 50 1.63 6.69 -6.72
CA ASP A 50 1.18 8.06 -6.55
C ASP A 50 -0.19 8.29 -7.21
N LEU A 51 -0.80 9.43 -6.86
CA LEU A 51 -2.08 9.90 -7.42
C LEU A 51 -3.25 8.93 -7.17
N VAL A 52 -3.19 8.14 -6.09
CA VAL A 52 -4.30 7.26 -5.72
C VAL A 52 -5.42 8.12 -5.13
N ASP A 53 -6.63 7.99 -5.66
CA ASP A 53 -7.82 8.63 -5.13
C ASP A 53 -8.63 7.60 -4.34
N MET A 54 -8.84 7.84 -3.05
CA MET A 54 -9.58 6.93 -2.17
C MET A 54 -11.01 6.66 -2.65
N ASP A 55 -11.65 7.62 -3.35
CA ASP A 55 -13.00 7.44 -3.87
C ASP A 55 -13.06 6.49 -5.08
N GLU A 56 -11.95 6.34 -5.80
CA GLU A 56 -11.81 5.42 -6.94
C GLU A 56 -11.10 4.10 -6.56
N PHE A 57 -10.43 4.07 -5.40
CA PHE A 57 -9.53 3.00 -5.00
C PHE A 57 -10.24 1.66 -4.81
N SER A 58 -9.67 0.61 -5.39
CA SER A 58 -10.16 -0.76 -5.21
C SER A 58 -9.04 -1.80 -5.25
N MET A 59 -9.33 -3.01 -4.77
CA MET A 59 -8.36 -4.12 -4.83
C MET A 59 -7.95 -4.50 -6.26
N HIS A 60 -8.84 -4.28 -7.25
CA HIS A 60 -8.52 -4.50 -8.65
C HIS A 60 -7.39 -3.59 -9.14
N GLU A 61 -7.32 -2.35 -8.67
CA GLU A 61 -6.22 -1.44 -9.01
C GLU A 61 -4.89 -1.92 -8.42
N LEU A 62 -4.88 -2.46 -7.20
CA LEU A 62 -3.68 -3.05 -6.61
C LEU A 62 -3.20 -4.28 -7.39
N ASP A 63 -4.12 -5.13 -7.83
CA ASP A 63 -3.77 -6.28 -8.67
C ASP A 63 -3.18 -5.81 -10.02
N GLU A 64 -3.76 -4.78 -10.65
CA GLU A 64 -3.19 -4.17 -11.85
C GLU A 64 -1.79 -3.56 -11.62
N VAL A 65 -1.56 -2.92 -10.48
CA VAL A 65 -0.23 -2.44 -10.07
C VAL A 65 0.75 -3.61 -10.04
N MET A 66 0.40 -4.71 -9.38
CA MET A 66 1.27 -5.89 -9.27
C MET A 66 1.58 -6.51 -10.63
N LEU A 67 0.60 -6.57 -11.54
CA LEU A 67 0.82 -7.02 -12.92
C LEU A 67 1.81 -6.10 -13.66
N LYS A 68 1.69 -4.77 -13.53
CA LYS A 68 2.64 -3.82 -14.11
C LYS A 68 4.05 -3.94 -13.51
N LEU A 69 4.17 -4.36 -12.26
CA LEU A 69 5.44 -4.66 -11.60
C LEU A 69 6.03 -6.03 -12.01
N GLY A 70 5.31 -6.81 -12.83
CA GLY A 70 5.78 -8.06 -13.42
C GLY A 70 5.43 -9.33 -12.64
N TYR A 71 4.43 -9.29 -11.76
CA TYR A 71 3.91 -10.48 -11.07
C TYR A 71 2.86 -11.23 -11.92
N GLU A 72 2.65 -12.52 -11.66
CA GLU A 72 1.69 -13.38 -12.39
C GLU A 72 0.25 -13.25 -11.85
N VAL A 73 -0.72 -14.04 -12.34
CA VAL A 73 -2.13 -13.98 -11.89
C VAL A 73 -2.53 -15.24 -11.10
N PRO A 74 -3.15 -15.13 -9.90
CA PRO A 74 -3.26 -13.91 -9.11
C PRO A 74 -1.88 -13.51 -8.54
N PRO A 75 -1.55 -12.22 -8.51
CA PRO A 75 -0.19 -11.78 -8.19
C PRO A 75 0.17 -11.92 -6.71
N VAL A 76 -0.85 -11.90 -5.83
CA VAL A 76 -0.71 -11.82 -4.38
C VAL A 76 -1.83 -12.61 -3.72
N ILE A 77 -1.56 -13.15 -2.53
CA ILE A 77 -2.55 -13.90 -1.74
C ILE A 77 -3.24 -12.96 -0.74
N TYR A 78 -2.46 -12.13 -0.03
CA TYR A 78 -3.00 -11.12 0.88
C TYR A 78 -2.26 -9.79 0.75
N TYR A 79 -3.01 -8.69 0.81
CA TYR A 79 -2.46 -7.36 1.06
C TYR A 79 -2.79 -6.94 2.49
N HIS A 80 -1.88 -6.18 3.08
CA HIS A 80 -2.05 -5.61 4.40
C HIS A 80 -1.64 -4.15 4.42
N TYR A 81 -2.40 -3.28 5.08
CA TYR A 81 -1.97 -1.91 5.34
C TYR A 81 -1.50 -1.76 6.78
N GLN A 82 -0.50 -0.91 6.98
CA GLN A 82 -0.05 -0.51 8.32
C GLN A 82 -0.84 0.72 8.76
N LEU A 83 -1.42 0.66 9.95
CA LEU A 83 -2.05 1.82 10.58
C LEU A 83 -1.06 2.97 10.71
N PRO A 84 -1.52 4.23 10.56
CA PRO A 84 -0.67 5.37 10.84
C PRO A 84 -0.08 5.29 12.26
N ASN A 85 1.24 5.44 12.36
CA ASN A 85 2.01 5.30 13.61
C ASN A 85 2.00 3.91 14.26
N GLY A 86 1.40 2.91 13.61
CA GLY A 86 1.48 1.51 14.04
C GLY A 86 2.79 0.85 13.62
N ASP A 87 3.11 -0.27 14.27
CA ASP A 87 4.21 -1.15 13.88
C ASP A 87 3.71 -2.34 13.03
N LEU A 88 4.59 -3.26 12.67
CA LEU A 88 4.22 -4.46 11.90
C LEU A 88 3.66 -5.58 12.77
N GLU A 89 3.81 -5.50 14.09
CA GLU A 89 3.42 -6.55 15.02
C GLU A 89 1.96 -6.41 15.47
N PHE A 90 1.52 -5.17 15.73
CA PHE A 90 0.18 -4.85 16.23
C PHE A 90 -0.57 -3.85 15.33
N GLY A 91 0.14 -3.12 14.47
CA GLY A 91 -0.41 -2.09 13.59
C GLY A 91 -0.87 -2.57 12.21
N LEU A 92 -0.69 -3.85 11.87
CA LEU A 92 -1.01 -4.38 10.55
C LEU A 92 -2.51 -4.75 10.46
N ARG A 93 -3.16 -4.44 9.34
CA ARG A 93 -4.58 -4.72 9.06
C ARG A 93 -4.73 -5.29 7.66
N ALA A 94 -5.69 -6.20 7.48
CA ALA A 94 -6.00 -6.76 6.18
C ALA A 94 -6.48 -5.68 5.20
N LEU A 95 -6.17 -5.86 3.92
CA LEU A 95 -6.67 -5.06 2.81
C LEU A 95 -7.07 -6.02 1.69
N GLY A 96 -8.32 -6.49 1.68
CA GLY A 96 -8.74 -7.51 0.69
C GLY A 96 -10.16 -7.37 0.18
N ASN A 97 -10.95 -6.45 0.73
CA ASN A 97 -12.35 -6.25 0.36
C ASN A 97 -12.80 -4.81 0.64
N ASP A 98 -14.00 -4.47 0.22
CA ASP A 98 -14.58 -3.13 0.35
C ASP A 98 -14.67 -2.64 1.80
N ILE A 99 -14.89 -3.53 2.79
CA ILE A 99 -14.94 -3.16 4.21
C ILE A 99 -13.55 -2.73 4.70
N ASP A 100 -12.51 -3.41 4.26
CA ASP A 100 -11.13 -3.05 4.59
C ASP A 100 -10.75 -1.71 3.93
N VAL A 101 -11.16 -1.50 2.67
CA VAL A 101 -10.99 -0.24 1.93
C VAL A 101 -11.68 0.93 2.65
N LEU A 102 -12.92 0.74 3.12
CA LEU A 102 -13.64 1.74 3.91
C LEU A 102 -12.96 2.01 5.26
N SER A 103 -12.33 1.00 5.86
CA SER A 103 -11.56 1.16 7.09
C SER A 103 -10.28 1.96 6.85
N LEU A 104 -9.61 1.73 5.72
CA LEU A 104 -8.44 2.51 5.29
C LEU A 104 -8.81 3.99 5.01
N ALA A 105 -9.97 4.25 4.40
CA ALA A 105 -10.42 5.59 4.01
C ALA A 105 -10.41 6.61 5.18
N GLN A 106 -10.65 6.13 6.41
CA GLN A 106 -10.70 6.95 7.62
C GLN A 106 -9.37 7.66 7.94
N TYR A 107 -8.25 7.21 7.36
CA TYR A 107 -6.93 7.73 7.65
C TYR A 107 -6.41 8.72 6.60
N ILE A 108 -6.97 8.70 5.38
CA ILE A 108 -6.40 9.35 4.19
C ILE A 108 -6.41 10.89 4.29
N GLU A 109 -7.40 11.46 4.97
CA GLU A 109 -7.49 12.91 5.14
C GLU A 109 -6.24 13.48 5.83
N HIS A 110 -5.71 12.75 6.82
CA HIS A 110 -4.59 13.18 7.65
C HIS A 110 -3.26 12.45 7.32
N HIS A 111 -3.32 11.34 6.59
CA HIS A 111 -2.15 10.53 6.25
C HIS A 111 -2.10 10.28 4.75
N LYS A 112 -1.20 11.02 4.10
CA LYS A 112 -1.04 11.04 2.63
C LYS A 112 -0.11 9.96 2.09
N ILE A 113 0.49 9.18 2.98
CA ILE A 113 1.35 8.04 2.66
C ILE A 113 0.87 6.87 3.50
N ILE A 114 0.45 5.80 2.81
CA ILE A 114 -0.02 4.56 3.42
C ILE A 114 0.92 3.44 3.02
N LYS A 115 1.43 2.70 4.01
CA LYS A 115 2.28 1.54 3.75
C LYS A 115 1.42 0.31 3.55
N VAL A 116 1.61 -0.37 2.42
CA VAL A 116 0.92 -1.61 2.07
C VAL A 116 1.97 -2.70 1.86
N TYR A 117 1.70 -3.91 2.34
CA TYR A 117 2.59 -5.06 2.30
C TYR A 117 1.92 -6.23 1.60
N THR A 118 2.65 -6.95 0.74
CA THR A 118 2.17 -8.21 0.14
C THR A 118 2.62 -9.39 0.99
N GLU A 119 1.72 -10.36 1.16
CA GLU A 119 2.01 -11.66 1.74
C GLU A 119 1.76 -12.76 0.71
N HIS A 120 2.73 -13.66 0.62
CA HIS A 120 2.74 -14.82 -0.27
C HIS A 120 2.80 -16.09 0.59
N ASN A 121 2.23 -17.19 0.11
CA ASN A 121 2.31 -18.51 0.77
C ASN A 121 3.71 -19.11 0.69
#